data_AF-A0A1D1V0N0-F1
#
_entry.id   AF-A0A1D1V0N0-F1
#
_cell.length_a   1.000
_cell.length_b   1.000
_cell.length_c   1.000
_cell.angle_alpha   90.00
_cell.angle_beta   90.00
_cell.angle_gamma   90.00
#
_symmetry.space_group_name_H-M   'P 1'
#
loop_
_entity.id
_entity.type
_entity.pdbx_description
1 polymer ?
#
loop_
_entity_poly.entity_id
_entity_poly.type
_entity_poly.pdbx_seq_one_letter_code
_entity_poly.pdbx_strand_id
1 'polypeptide(L)'
;MAPVENKTSGPMYFMGVEGGGTSSNAVLLDEKGKLLATCKGDTTNMWNIGIPKTCENIIAMVQDIRKTAKLDDSVQISGLGLCLSGADDVKMNNELVEALRTEYGNPATEYVIENDTIGSMATALPDLAGIVIIAGTGSNCVLSNPDGSQHKCGGWGHLLADEGSAYWIATRAIKILFEADDNYRPFDFNIDVLRGQIFDFFKVTQRSEILPFYYSPFQKSVIASMAAGIAKGAKEHKDPLCQYLYHEAGLRLAEHVRAVTPLIQNELLTRPGGCPVVCVGSVWKSWDLLKDGFLEGLNHCVPALRMIKLNGSSAYGAAFLAARKMGLPIPMEDSKQTEDLYQFDGSTCTIDESRKQRWMRERARLANTAAGDDIKI
;
A
#
# COMPACT_ATOMS: atom_id res chain seq x y z
N MET A 1 52.36 19.52 1.00
CA MET A 1 51.71 18.22 0.73
C MET A 1 50.65 18.50 -0.32
N ALA A 2 50.78 17.90 -1.50
CA ALA A 2 49.75 17.98 -2.53
C ALA A 2 48.46 17.30 -2.03
N PRO A 3 47.27 17.74 -2.45
CA PRO A 3 46.05 17.00 -2.16
C PRO A 3 46.20 15.61 -2.79
N VAL A 4 45.94 14.58 -2.00
CA VAL A 4 45.78 13.22 -2.52
C VAL A 4 44.54 13.28 -3.42
N GLU A 5 44.75 13.23 -4.73
CA GLU A 5 43.69 12.97 -5.69
C GLU A 5 43.03 11.66 -5.31
N ASN A 6 41.81 11.77 -4.79
CA ASN A 6 40.95 10.62 -4.55
C ASN A 6 40.74 9.96 -5.92
N LYS A 7 41.30 8.76 -6.13
CA LYS A 7 41.09 7.97 -7.35
C LYS A 7 39.60 8.02 -7.67
N THR A 8 39.27 8.61 -8.82
CA THR A 8 37.91 8.70 -9.33
C THR A 8 37.32 7.30 -9.41
N SER A 9 36.53 6.91 -8.41
CA SER A 9 35.61 5.78 -8.53
C SER A 9 34.74 6.06 -9.75
N GLY A 10 34.55 5.07 -10.62
CA GLY A 10 33.63 5.19 -11.75
C GLY A 10 32.21 5.58 -11.29
N PRO A 11 31.33 5.95 -12.23
CA PRO A 11 29.94 6.29 -11.91
C PRO A 11 29.29 5.17 -11.09
N MET A 12 28.51 5.54 -10.09
CA MET A 12 27.84 4.61 -9.17
C MET A 12 26.37 4.46 -9.54
N TYR A 13 25.88 3.24 -9.39
CA TYR A 13 24.53 2.88 -9.80
C TYR A 13 23.79 2.20 -8.65
N PHE A 14 22.59 2.70 -8.36
CA PHE A 14 21.76 2.21 -7.27
C PHE A 14 20.48 1.64 -7.84
N MET A 15 20.30 0.33 -7.69
CA MET A 15 19.07 -0.32 -8.07
C MET A 15 18.20 -0.48 -6.82
N GLY A 16 16.93 -0.12 -6.94
CA GLY A 16 15.94 -0.36 -5.90
C GLY A 16 14.84 -1.27 -6.41
N VAL A 17 14.32 -2.14 -5.54
CA VAL A 17 13.22 -3.07 -5.80
C VAL A 17 12.11 -2.84 -4.79
N GLU A 18 10.91 -2.54 -5.28
CA GLU A 18 9.65 -2.66 -4.54
C GLU A 18 9.09 -4.06 -4.79
N GLY A 19 9.14 -4.91 -3.77
CA GLY A 19 8.71 -6.31 -3.85
C GLY A 19 7.33 -6.54 -3.26
N GLY A 20 6.33 -6.78 -4.11
CA GLY A 20 4.96 -7.06 -3.67
C GLY A 20 4.61 -8.55 -3.66
N GLY A 21 3.42 -8.87 -3.16
CA GLY A 21 2.87 -10.23 -3.20
C GLY A 21 2.46 -10.72 -4.60
N THR A 22 2.22 -9.81 -5.54
CA THR A 22 1.71 -10.13 -6.90
C THR A 22 2.70 -9.78 -8.00
N SER A 23 3.38 -8.64 -7.87
CA SER A 23 4.36 -8.15 -8.83
C SER A 23 5.36 -7.28 -8.09
N SER A 24 6.47 -6.99 -8.76
CA SER A 24 7.54 -6.13 -8.25
C SER A 24 7.89 -5.05 -9.27
N ASN A 25 8.40 -3.92 -8.81
CA ASN A 25 8.92 -2.85 -9.65
C ASN A 25 10.38 -2.58 -9.28
N ALA A 26 11.21 -2.21 -10.24
CA ALA A 26 12.54 -1.71 -9.96
C ALA A 26 12.84 -0.41 -10.68
N VAL A 27 13.76 0.34 -10.07
CA VAL A 27 14.35 1.56 -10.62
C VAL A 27 15.86 1.46 -10.55
N LEU A 28 16.53 2.08 -11.50
CA LEU A 28 17.98 2.25 -11.50
C LEU A 28 18.30 3.74 -11.54
N LEU A 29 19.07 4.20 -10.55
CA LEU A 29 19.49 5.59 -10.38
C LEU A 29 21.01 5.70 -10.50
N ASP A 30 21.50 6.84 -10.99
CA ASP A 30 22.92 7.21 -10.87
C ASP A 30 23.22 7.90 -9.52
N GLU A 31 24.50 8.25 -9.27
CA GLU A 31 24.90 8.94 -8.04
C GLU A 31 24.31 10.36 -7.85
N LYS A 32 23.64 10.89 -8.87
CA LYS A 32 22.97 12.20 -8.82
C LYS A 32 21.46 12.05 -8.59
N GLY A 33 20.96 10.82 -8.44
CA GLY A 33 19.53 10.53 -8.28
C GLY A 33 18.75 10.53 -9.59
N LYS A 34 19.43 10.59 -10.75
CA LYS A 34 18.77 10.58 -12.05
C LYS A 34 18.27 9.18 -12.37
N LEU A 35 17.00 9.09 -12.76
CA LEU A 35 16.42 7.84 -13.27
C LEU A 35 17.05 7.44 -14.61
N LEU A 36 17.62 6.24 -14.65
CA LEU A 36 18.20 5.64 -15.85
C LEU A 36 17.26 4.63 -16.52
N ALA A 37 16.59 3.81 -15.71
CA ALA A 37 15.67 2.79 -16.19
C ALA A 37 14.68 2.34 -15.11
N THR A 38 13.58 1.75 -15.56
CA THR A 38 12.60 1.05 -14.73
C THR A 38 12.26 -0.29 -15.34
N CYS A 39 11.97 -1.31 -14.54
CA CYS A 39 11.41 -2.56 -15.02
C CYS A 39 10.33 -3.09 -14.06
N LYS A 40 9.56 -4.06 -14.54
CA LYS A 40 8.62 -4.84 -13.74
C LYS A 40 9.14 -6.25 -13.61
N GLY A 41 8.79 -6.91 -12.51
CA GLY A 41 9.07 -8.32 -12.29
C GLY A 41 7.92 -9.03 -11.60
N ASP A 42 8.08 -10.34 -11.46
CA ASP A 42 7.17 -11.19 -10.72
C ASP A 42 7.25 -10.94 -9.21
N THR A 43 6.39 -11.62 -8.46
CA THR A 43 6.37 -11.57 -6.99
C THR A 43 7.74 -11.90 -6.39
N THR A 44 8.12 -11.17 -5.34
CA THR A 44 9.33 -11.40 -4.55
C THR A 44 8.98 -11.60 -3.07
N ASN A 45 7.75 -12.03 -2.78
CA ASN A 45 7.34 -12.37 -1.44
C ASN A 45 7.88 -13.75 -1.08
N MET A 46 8.96 -13.77 -0.30
CA MET A 46 9.70 -14.99 0.04
C MET A 46 8.86 -16.04 0.78
N TRP A 47 7.81 -15.62 1.51
CA TRP A 47 6.90 -16.55 2.20
C TRP A 47 6.04 -17.37 1.22
N ASN A 48 5.77 -16.82 0.04
CA ASN A 48 4.92 -17.49 -0.95
C ASN A 48 5.72 -18.38 -1.90
N ILE A 49 6.92 -17.95 -2.29
CA ILE A 49 7.70 -18.60 -3.37
C ILE A 49 9.06 -19.15 -2.93
N GLY A 50 9.49 -18.88 -1.69
CA GLY A 50 10.80 -19.27 -1.18
C GLY A 50 11.96 -18.39 -1.68
N ILE A 51 13.11 -18.54 -1.03
CA ILE A 51 14.34 -17.79 -1.34
C ILE A 51 14.85 -18.06 -2.77
N PRO A 52 14.97 -19.31 -3.26
CA PRO A 52 15.54 -19.55 -4.58
C PRO A 52 14.76 -18.86 -5.69
N LYS A 53 13.43 -18.98 -5.68
CA LYS A 53 12.59 -18.32 -6.69
C LYS A 53 12.61 -16.80 -6.57
N THR A 54 12.75 -16.27 -5.36
CA THR A 54 12.91 -14.83 -5.12
C THR A 54 14.22 -14.33 -5.73
N CYS A 55 15.33 -15.04 -5.55
CA CYS A 55 16.61 -14.73 -6.19
C CYS A 55 16.49 -14.72 -7.72
N GLU A 56 15.90 -15.77 -8.32
CA GLU A 56 15.68 -15.84 -9.78
C GLU A 56 14.93 -14.61 -10.30
N ASN A 57 13.84 -14.22 -9.62
CA ASN A 57 13.03 -13.08 -10.02
C ASN A 57 13.80 -11.75 -9.90
N ILE A 58 14.59 -11.57 -8.82
CA ILE A 58 15.46 -10.39 -8.65
C ILE A 58 16.52 -10.32 -9.76
N ILE A 59 17.17 -11.45 -10.08
CA ILE A 59 18.20 -11.50 -11.13
C ILE A 59 17.61 -11.22 -12.51
N ALA A 60 16.42 -11.74 -12.81
CA ALA A 60 15.73 -11.40 -14.05
C ALA A 60 15.49 -9.88 -14.16
N MET A 61 15.09 -9.24 -13.07
CA MET A 61 14.92 -7.78 -13.01
C MET A 61 16.25 -7.02 -13.17
N VAL A 62 17.34 -7.51 -12.55
CA VAL A 62 18.69 -6.94 -12.72
C VAL A 62 19.11 -7.01 -14.19
N GLN A 63 18.91 -8.13 -14.86
CA GLN A 63 19.25 -8.29 -16.27
C GLN A 63 18.43 -7.35 -17.17
N ASP A 64 17.12 -7.27 -16.94
CA ASP A 64 16.22 -6.42 -17.73
C ASP A 64 16.51 -4.93 -17.56
N ILE A 65 16.77 -4.49 -16.31
CA ILE A 65 17.05 -3.08 -16.04
C ILE A 65 18.41 -2.66 -16.60
N ARG A 66 19.43 -3.53 -16.54
CA ARG A 66 20.74 -3.28 -17.17
C ARG A 66 20.61 -3.11 -18.68
N LYS A 67 19.86 -3.99 -19.33
CA LYS A 67 19.58 -3.91 -20.77
C LYS A 67 18.85 -2.62 -21.13
N THR A 68 17.83 -2.26 -20.36
CA THR A 68 17.04 -1.04 -20.58
C THR A 68 17.88 0.22 -20.39
N ALA A 69 18.73 0.25 -19.37
CA ALA A 69 19.66 1.35 -19.10
C ALA A 69 20.87 1.38 -20.05
N LYS A 70 21.06 0.33 -20.87
CA LYS A 70 22.24 0.14 -21.73
C LYS A 70 23.55 0.17 -20.95
N LEU A 71 23.55 -0.44 -19.77
CA LEU A 71 24.78 -0.63 -18.99
C LEU A 71 25.64 -1.72 -19.63
N ASP A 72 26.94 -1.47 -19.71
CA ASP A 72 27.93 -2.48 -20.11
C ASP A 72 28.00 -3.60 -19.06
N ASP A 73 28.27 -4.83 -19.50
CA ASP A 73 28.36 -6.00 -18.62
C ASP A 73 29.46 -5.87 -17.56
N SER A 74 30.51 -5.07 -17.82
CA SER A 74 31.57 -4.78 -16.85
C SER A 74 31.16 -3.81 -15.73
N VAL A 75 30.04 -3.08 -15.88
CA VAL A 75 29.56 -2.15 -14.86
C VAL A 75 28.87 -2.91 -13.74
N GLN A 76 29.38 -2.83 -12.53
CA GLN A 76 28.73 -3.43 -11.35
C GLN A 76 27.71 -2.46 -10.75
N ILE A 77 26.54 -2.97 -10.33
CA ILE A 77 25.59 -2.17 -9.54
C ILE A 77 26.22 -1.92 -8.16
N SER A 78 26.31 -0.67 -7.76
CA SER A 78 26.98 -0.29 -6.51
C SER A 78 26.16 -0.74 -5.29
N GLY A 79 24.86 -0.48 -5.31
CA GLY A 79 23.95 -0.89 -4.24
C GLY A 79 22.63 -1.42 -4.78
N LEU A 80 22.16 -2.54 -4.21
CA LEU A 80 20.85 -3.13 -4.45
C LEU A 80 19.99 -3.01 -3.20
N GLY A 81 19.00 -2.12 -3.25
CA GLY A 81 17.98 -1.99 -2.21
C GLY A 81 16.78 -2.88 -2.53
N LEU A 82 16.34 -3.68 -1.58
CA LEU A 82 15.23 -4.61 -1.68
C LEU A 82 14.20 -4.29 -0.58
N CYS A 83 13.15 -3.56 -0.93
CA CYS A 83 12.03 -3.30 -0.02
C CYS A 83 10.89 -4.27 -0.31
N LEU A 84 10.86 -5.39 0.41
CA LEU A 84 10.02 -6.55 0.08
C LEU A 84 8.92 -6.77 1.12
N SER A 85 7.72 -7.12 0.67
CA SER A 85 6.63 -7.55 1.55
C SER A 85 7.03 -8.79 2.34
N GLY A 86 6.95 -8.70 3.67
CA GLY A 86 7.29 -9.79 4.59
C GLY A 86 8.77 -9.92 4.94
N ALA A 87 9.62 -8.96 4.56
CA ALA A 87 11.04 -8.90 4.92
C ALA A 87 11.29 -8.42 6.37
N ASP A 88 10.46 -8.85 7.31
CA ASP A 88 10.62 -8.55 8.75
C ASP A 88 11.57 -9.55 9.45
N ASP A 89 11.81 -10.73 8.84
CA ASP A 89 12.71 -11.75 9.37
C ASP A 89 14.15 -11.50 8.91
N VAL A 90 14.98 -11.02 9.83
CA VAL A 90 16.40 -10.71 9.59
C VAL A 90 17.19 -11.93 9.13
N LYS A 91 16.88 -13.13 9.63
CA LYS A 91 17.59 -14.36 9.24
C LYS A 91 17.28 -14.70 7.79
N MET A 92 16.00 -14.67 7.41
CA MET A 92 15.57 -14.92 6.03
C MET A 92 16.15 -13.89 5.05
N ASN A 93 16.19 -12.61 5.45
CA ASN A 93 16.81 -11.55 4.66
C ASN A 93 18.31 -11.80 4.45
N ASN A 94 19.04 -12.21 5.49
CA ASN A 94 20.46 -12.55 5.37
C ASN A 94 20.69 -13.76 4.47
N GLU A 95 19.85 -14.79 4.55
CA GLU A 95 19.91 -15.96 3.66
C GLU A 95 19.67 -15.57 2.19
N LEU A 96 18.74 -14.64 1.90
CA LEU A 96 18.53 -14.11 0.55
C LEU A 96 19.77 -13.39 0.02
N VAL A 97 20.37 -12.51 0.82
CA VAL A 97 21.60 -11.78 0.42
C VAL A 97 22.75 -12.74 0.18
N GLU A 98 22.92 -13.73 1.06
CA GLU A 98 24.00 -14.71 0.91
C GLU A 98 23.83 -15.57 -0.34
N ALA A 99 22.60 -16.01 -0.64
CA ALA A 99 22.29 -16.70 -1.89
C ALA A 99 22.61 -15.82 -3.10
N LEU A 100 22.17 -14.55 -3.11
CA LEU A 100 22.47 -13.61 -4.21
C LEU A 100 23.99 -13.43 -4.43
N ARG A 101 24.76 -13.40 -3.34
CA ARG A 101 26.23 -13.26 -3.37
C ARG A 101 26.93 -14.52 -3.88
N THR A 102 26.51 -15.70 -3.44
CA THR A 102 27.27 -16.94 -3.65
C THR A 102 26.78 -17.78 -4.82
N GLU A 103 25.48 -17.77 -5.11
CA GLU A 103 24.85 -18.64 -6.10
C GLU A 103 24.40 -17.89 -7.36
N TYR A 104 24.17 -16.58 -7.28
CA TYR A 104 23.59 -15.78 -8.37
C TYR A 104 24.52 -14.68 -8.92
N GLY A 105 25.83 -14.90 -8.84
CA GLY A 105 26.82 -14.05 -9.50
C GLY A 105 27.05 -12.68 -8.87
N ASN A 106 26.55 -12.46 -7.65
CA ASN A 106 26.74 -11.23 -6.88
C ASN A 106 26.42 -9.94 -7.66
N PRO A 107 25.15 -9.69 -8.02
CA PRO A 107 24.76 -8.61 -8.93
C PRO A 107 25.10 -7.19 -8.45
N ALA A 108 25.32 -7.00 -7.14
CA ALA A 108 25.67 -5.70 -6.57
C ALA A 108 26.79 -5.81 -5.51
N THR A 109 27.52 -4.71 -5.29
CA THR A 109 28.55 -4.63 -4.24
C THR A 109 27.93 -4.63 -2.85
N GLU A 110 26.87 -3.82 -2.67
CA GLU A 110 26.16 -3.68 -1.41
C GLU A 110 24.68 -4.04 -1.54
N TYR A 111 24.11 -4.56 -0.44
CA TYR A 111 22.71 -4.96 -0.38
C TYR A 111 22.07 -4.33 0.85
N VAL A 112 20.86 -3.82 0.68
CA VAL A 112 20.00 -3.38 1.78
C VAL A 112 18.66 -4.07 1.61
N ILE A 113 18.20 -4.76 2.65
CA ILE A 113 16.87 -5.36 2.66
C ILE A 113 16.08 -4.69 3.77
N GLU A 114 14.90 -4.21 3.41
CA GLU A 114 13.94 -3.62 4.33
C GLU A 114 12.54 -4.11 3.94
N ASN A 115 11.54 -3.84 4.79
CA ASN A 115 10.15 -4.11 4.42
C ASN A 115 9.55 -3.01 3.54
N ASP A 116 8.35 -3.28 3.02
CA ASP A 116 7.59 -2.38 2.16
C ASP A 116 7.23 -1.03 2.82
N THR A 117 7.03 -1.01 4.15
CA THR A 117 6.75 0.21 4.90
C THR A 117 7.96 1.15 4.95
N ILE A 118 9.16 0.62 5.21
CA ILE A 118 10.40 1.42 5.24
C ILE A 118 10.77 1.92 3.84
N GLY A 119 10.63 1.09 2.80
CA GLY A 119 10.85 1.54 1.41
C GLY A 119 9.90 2.65 0.99
N SER A 120 8.62 2.53 1.37
CA SER A 120 7.62 3.56 1.15
C SER A 120 7.97 4.87 1.87
N MET A 121 8.40 4.75 3.13
CA MET A 121 8.83 5.90 3.92
C MET A 121 10.07 6.57 3.32
N ALA A 122 11.08 5.79 2.93
CA ALA A 122 12.30 6.28 2.30
C ALA A 122 12.05 7.03 1.00
N THR A 123 11.00 6.66 0.26
CA THR A 123 10.59 7.37 -0.97
C THR A 123 10.03 8.76 -0.67
N ALA A 124 9.37 8.94 0.47
CA ALA A 124 8.63 10.18 0.78
C ALA A 124 9.32 11.08 1.81
N LEU A 125 10.02 10.49 2.77
CA LEU A 125 10.50 11.10 3.99
C LEU A 125 11.98 10.75 4.17
N PRO A 126 12.92 11.66 3.82
CA PRO A 126 14.35 11.34 3.86
C PRO A 126 14.86 10.97 5.25
N ASP A 127 14.23 11.46 6.31
CA ASP A 127 14.59 11.15 7.70
C ASP A 127 13.94 9.88 8.25
N LEU A 128 13.11 9.19 7.45
CA LEU A 128 12.38 7.98 7.85
C LEU A 128 11.53 8.19 9.11
N ALA A 129 10.96 9.39 9.27
CA ALA A 129 10.15 9.73 10.43
C ALA A 129 8.76 10.22 10.01
N GLY A 130 7.73 9.49 10.40
CA GLY A 130 6.33 9.71 10.03
C GLY A 130 5.50 8.43 10.13
N ILE A 131 4.28 8.48 9.59
CA ILE A 131 3.39 7.32 9.49
C ILE A 131 3.38 6.83 8.05
N VAL A 132 3.39 5.52 7.83
CA VAL A 132 3.03 4.88 6.55
C VAL A 132 1.73 4.12 6.76
N ILE A 133 0.73 4.37 5.90
CA ILE A 133 -0.53 3.63 5.86
C ILE A 133 -0.69 2.98 4.48
N ILE A 134 -0.55 1.65 4.47
CA ILE A 134 -0.70 0.81 3.28
C ILE A 134 -2.15 0.37 3.16
N ALA A 135 -2.73 0.55 1.98
CA ALA A 135 -4.02 0.01 1.55
C ALA A 135 -3.92 -0.47 0.10
N GLY A 136 -3.47 -1.71 -0.07
CA GLY A 136 -3.36 -2.42 -1.35
C GLY A 136 -4.13 -3.74 -1.29
N THR A 137 -3.52 -4.84 -1.71
CA THR A 137 -4.08 -6.20 -1.52
C THR A 137 -4.36 -6.51 -0.05
N GLY A 138 -3.50 -6.03 0.85
CA GLY A 138 -3.71 -6.00 2.31
C GLY A 138 -3.59 -4.57 2.85
N SER A 139 -3.60 -4.41 4.18
CA SER A 139 -3.37 -3.12 4.84
C SER A 139 -2.41 -3.24 6.02
N ASN A 140 -1.67 -2.16 6.27
CA ASN A 140 -0.68 -2.07 7.35
C ASN A 140 -0.45 -0.61 7.72
N CYS A 141 -0.25 -0.32 9.00
CA CYS A 141 0.07 1.03 9.47
C CYS A 141 1.29 0.99 10.38
N VAL A 142 2.30 1.80 10.08
CA VAL A 142 3.52 1.90 10.89
C VAL A 142 3.86 3.36 11.13
N LEU A 143 4.02 3.73 12.40
CA LEU A 143 4.68 4.95 12.84
C LEU A 143 6.17 4.66 13.02
N SER A 144 7.03 5.51 12.48
CA SER A 144 8.46 5.59 12.76
C SER A 144 8.76 6.97 13.35
N ASN A 145 9.30 7.03 14.55
CA ASN A 145 9.67 8.27 15.22
C ASN A 145 11.13 8.65 14.91
N PRO A 146 11.52 9.93 15.10
CA PRO A 146 12.89 10.40 14.87
C PRO A 146 13.97 9.68 15.69
N ASP A 147 13.63 9.14 16.86
CA ASP A 147 14.55 8.34 17.69
C ASP A 147 14.71 6.88 17.21
N GLY A 148 14.01 6.50 16.14
CA GLY A 148 14.00 5.15 15.57
C GLY A 148 12.98 4.20 16.21
N SER A 149 12.20 4.63 17.21
CA SER A 149 11.11 3.81 17.74
C SER A 149 10.01 3.61 16.69
N GLN A 150 9.49 2.39 16.61
CA GLN A 150 8.45 2.01 15.66
C GLN A 150 7.23 1.42 16.34
N HIS A 151 6.05 1.77 15.84
CA HIS A 151 4.77 1.28 16.34
C HIS A 151 3.86 0.86 15.18
N LYS A 152 3.34 -0.37 15.24
CA LYS A 152 2.53 -0.97 14.17
C LYS A 152 1.09 -1.17 14.61
N CYS A 153 0.16 -0.94 13.68
CA CYS A 153 -1.25 -1.32 13.78
C CYS A 153 -1.66 -2.08 12.51
N GLY A 154 -2.35 -3.21 12.65
CA GLY A 154 -2.74 -4.06 11.52
C GLY A 154 -1.56 -4.84 10.92
N GLY A 155 -1.67 -5.21 9.63
CA GLY A 155 -0.62 -5.96 8.93
C GLY A 155 -0.50 -7.42 9.37
N TRP A 156 -1.59 -8.04 9.83
CA TRP A 156 -1.67 -9.46 10.24
C TRP A 156 -2.24 -10.38 9.16
N GLY A 157 -2.46 -9.84 7.96
CA GLY A 157 -2.96 -10.59 6.82
C GLY A 157 -4.45 -10.89 6.87
N HIS A 158 -4.92 -11.55 5.82
CA HIS A 158 -6.33 -11.59 5.43
C HIS A 158 -7.23 -12.44 6.33
N LEU A 159 -6.65 -13.33 7.13
CA LEU A 159 -7.39 -14.16 8.08
C LEU A 159 -7.66 -13.44 9.41
N LEU A 160 -6.79 -12.49 9.78
CA LEU A 160 -6.77 -11.89 11.11
C LEU A 160 -6.97 -10.37 11.10
N ALA A 161 -6.76 -9.70 9.96
CA ALA A 161 -6.80 -8.25 9.83
C ALA A 161 -7.07 -7.84 8.36
N ASP A 162 -6.23 -6.94 7.81
CA ASP A 162 -6.34 -6.32 6.49
C ASP A 162 -7.56 -5.38 6.34
N GLU A 163 -8.12 -4.86 7.44
CA GLU A 163 -9.25 -3.96 7.37
C GLU A 163 -8.94 -2.71 6.55
N GLY A 164 -9.89 -2.34 5.67
CA GLY A 164 -9.73 -1.24 4.72
C GLY A 164 -8.90 -1.56 3.46
N SER A 165 -8.31 -2.76 3.35
CA SER A 165 -7.64 -3.21 2.13
C SER A 165 -8.60 -3.57 0.99
N ALA A 166 -8.05 -3.78 -0.20
CA ALA A 166 -8.80 -4.27 -1.36
C ALA A 166 -9.38 -5.68 -1.10
N TYR A 167 -8.65 -6.58 -0.43
CA TYR A 167 -9.18 -7.89 -0.04
C TYR A 167 -10.37 -7.76 0.92
N TRP A 168 -10.27 -6.85 1.89
CA TRP A 168 -11.33 -6.63 2.86
C TRP A 168 -12.58 -6.05 2.19
N ILE A 169 -12.42 -5.05 1.32
CA ILE A 169 -13.53 -4.48 0.53
C ILE A 169 -14.22 -5.58 -0.29
N ALA A 170 -13.44 -6.40 -1.00
CA ALA A 170 -13.95 -7.47 -1.84
C ALA A 170 -14.69 -8.54 -1.02
N THR A 171 -14.09 -9.02 0.06
CA THR A 171 -14.68 -10.06 0.91
C THR A 171 -15.94 -9.56 1.62
N ARG A 172 -15.97 -8.29 2.05
CA ARG A 172 -17.18 -7.66 2.60
C ARG A 172 -18.31 -7.61 1.57
N ALA A 173 -18.01 -7.26 0.33
CA ALA A 173 -18.99 -7.24 -0.75
C ALA A 173 -19.56 -8.63 -1.06
N ILE A 174 -18.69 -9.65 -1.16
CA ILE A 174 -19.12 -11.03 -1.41
C ILE A 174 -19.95 -11.55 -0.24
N LYS A 175 -19.55 -11.28 1.00
CA LYS A 175 -20.33 -11.65 2.18
C LYS A 175 -21.72 -11.00 2.15
N ILE A 176 -21.81 -9.74 1.77
CA ILE A 176 -23.08 -9.03 1.62
C ILE A 176 -23.96 -9.67 0.54
N LEU A 177 -23.40 -10.03 -0.62
CA LEU A 177 -24.13 -10.78 -1.66
C LEU A 177 -24.69 -12.11 -1.11
N PHE A 178 -23.87 -12.88 -0.39
CA PHE A 178 -24.30 -14.15 0.19
C PHE A 178 -25.41 -13.96 1.23
N GLU A 179 -25.26 -13.00 2.13
CA GLU A 179 -26.26 -12.67 3.15
C GLU A 179 -27.58 -12.23 2.52
N ALA A 180 -27.54 -11.43 1.45
CA ALA A 180 -28.73 -10.98 0.72
C ALA A 180 -29.46 -12.16 0.05
N ASP A 181 -28.72 -13.02 -0.65
CA ASP A 181 -29.30 -14.18 -1.35
C ASP A 181 -29.77 -15.29 -0.37
N ASP A 182 -29.18 -15.39 0.83
CA ASP A 182 -29.63 -16.30 1.89
C ASP A 182 -30.85 -15.77 2.66
N ASN A 183 -31.23 -14.50 2.46
CA ASN A 183 -32.14 -13.78 3.36
C ASN A 183 -31.68 -13.90 4.83
N TYR A 184 -30.35 -13.89 5.05
CA TYR A 184 -29.73 -14.15 6.36
C TYR A 184 -30.09 -13.08 7.39
N ARG A 185 -30.29 -11.85 6.92
CA ARG A 185 -30.75 -10.70 7.70
C ARG A 185 -31.55 -9.76 6.80
N PRO A 186 -32.45 -8.91 7.37
CA PRO A 186 -33.11 -7.86 6.60
C PRO A 186 -32.07 -7.06 5.83
N PHE A 187 -32.29 -6.94 4.52
CA PHE A 187 -31.36 -6.33 3.59
C PHE A 187 -32.08 -5.26 2.77
N ASP A 188 -31.98 -4.02 3.21
CA ASP A 188 -32.76 -2.90 2.66
C ASP A 188 -32.10 -2.23 1.44
N PHE A 189 -30.98 -2.76 0.96
CA PHE A 189 -30.27 -2.22 -0.19
C PHE A 189 -30.65 -2.98 -1.46
N ASN A 190 -30.88 -2.25 -2.55
CA ASN A 190 -30.80 -2.87 -3.87
C ASN A 190 -29.36 -3.37 -4.08
N ILE A 191 -29.23 -4.66 -4.37
CA ILE A 191 -27.96 -5.38 -4.48
C ILE A 191 -27.54 -5.57 -5.95
N ASP A 192 -28.35 -5.15 -6.93
CA ASP A 192 -28.21 -5.53 -8.34
C ASP A 192 -26.92 -5.00 -8.95
N VAL A 193 -26.53 -3.75 -8.65
CA VAL A 193 -25.25 -3.20 -9.12
C VAL A 193 -24.09 -3.99 -8.52
N LEU A 194 -24.09 -4.22 -7.20
CA LEU A 194 -23.02 -4.96 -6.56
C LEU A 194 -22.95 -6.42 -7.06
N ARG A 195 -24.10 -7.09 -7.19
CA ARG A 195 -24.19 -8.44 -7.75
C ARG A 195 -23.64 -8.47 -9.18
N GLY A 196 -24.00 -7.52 -10.02
CA GLY A 196 -23.47 -7.37 -11.37
C GLY A 196 -21.95 -7.25 -11.37
N GLN A 197 -21.37 -6.37 -10.54
CA GLN A 197 -19.91 -6.23 -10.43
C GLN A 197 -19.24 -7.53 -9.98
N ILE A 198 -19.82 -8.26 -9.03
CA ILE A 198 -19.27 -9.53 -8.52
C ILE A 198 -19.35 -10.62 -9.60
N PHE A 199 -20.51 -10.80 -10.23
CA PHE A 199 -20.74 -11.84 -11.23
C PHE A 199 -19.91 -11.59 -12.50
N ASP A 200 -19.83 -10.35 -12.96
CA ASP A 200 -18.99 -9.96 -14.09
C ASP A 200 -17.51 -10.17 -13.83
N PHE A 201 -17.06 -9.98 -12.57
CA PHE A 201 -15.67 -10.19 -12.18
C PHE A 201 -15.30 -11.69 -12.20
N PHE A 202 -16.08 -12.52 -11.52
CA PHE A 202 -15.82 -13.97 -11.44
C PHE A 202 -16.24 -14.74 -12.69
N LYS A 203 -16.97 -14.11 -13.62
CA LYS A 203 -17.57 -14.74 -14.81
C LYS A 203 -18.53 -15.88 -14.44
N VAL A 204 -19.40 -15.60 -13.48
CA VAL A 204 -20.38 -16.55 -12.93
C VAL A 204 -21.80 -16.03 -13.08
N THR A 205 -22.78 -16.91 -12.93
CA THR A 205 -24.21 -16.56 -12.99
C THR A 205 -24.95 -16.86 -11.69
N GLN A 206 -24.36 -17.66 -10.80
CA GLN A 206 -24.88 -17.97 -9.49
C GLN A 206 -23.79 -17.90 -8.41
N ARG A 207 -24.15 -17.47 -7.20
CA ARG A 207 -23.19 -17.27 -6.10
C ARG A 207 -22.40 -18.53 -5.70
N SER A 208 -22.96 -19.73 -5.87
CA SER A 208 -22.27 -20.98 -5.50
C SER A 208 -21.01 -21.22 -6.35
N GLU A 209 -20.95 -20.65 -7.56
CA GLU A 209 -19.77 -20.71 -8.43
C GLU A 209 -18.60 -19.84 -7.91
N ILE A 210 -18.82 -19.01 -6.88
CA ILE A 210 -17.76 -18.21 -6.25
C ILE A 210 -16.95 -19.07 -5.26
N LEU A 211 -17.52 -20.14 -4.71
CA LEU A 211 -16.88 -20.97 -3.69
C LEU A 211 -15.48 -21.50 -4.11
N PRO A 212 -15.25 -22.01 -5.33
CA PRO A 212 -13.94 -22.49 -5.76
C PRO A 212 -12.82 -21.46 -5.62
N PHE A 213 -13.12 -20.16 -5.76
CA PHE A 213 -12.12 -19.08 -5.63
C PHE A 213 -11.64 -18.86 -4.18
N TYR A 214 -12.41 -19.32 -3.19
CA TYR A 214 -12.07 -19.19 -1.77
C TYR A 214 -11.47 -20.46 -1.14
N TYR A 215 -11.71 -21.64 -1.72
CA TYR A 215 -11.26 -22.91 -1.13
C TYR A 215 -9.95 -23.42 -1.72
N SER A 216 -9.86 -23.74 -3.02
CA SER A 216 -8.62 -24.24 -3.59
C SER A 216 -8.57 -24.23 -5.13
N PRO A 217 -7.49 -23.68 -5.74
CA PRO A 217 -6.41 -22.93 -5.09
C PRO A 217 -6.85 -21.50 -4.76
N PHE A 218 -6.80 -21.12 -3.47
CA PHE A 218 -7.10 -19.76 -3.03
C PHE A 218 -6.00 -18.78 -3.46
N GLN A 219 -6.41 -17.64 -4.02
CA GLN A 219 -5.49 -16.56 -4.42
C GLN A 219 -5.99 -15.21 -3.91
N LYS A 220 -5.38 -14.71 -2.83
CA LYS A 220 -5.74 -13.43 -2.19
C LYS A 220 -5.79 -12.25 -3.18
N SER A 221 -4.80 -12.17 -4.08
CA SER A 221 -4.68 -11.09 -5.07
C SER A 221 -5.82 -11.08 -6.08
N VAL A 222 -6.32 -12.25 -6.49
CA VAL A 222 -7.47 -12.38 -7.40
C VAL A 222 -8.70 -11.80 -6.72
N ILE A 223 -9.01 -12.25 -5.50
CA ILE A 223 -10.15 -11.73 -4.74
C ILE A 223 -10.03 -10.20 -4.52
N ALA A 224 -8.87 -9.72 -4.09
CA ALA A 224 -8.64 -8.30 -3.85
C ALA A 224 -8.83 -7.43 -5.10
N SER A 225 -8.54 -7.96 -6.29
CA SER A 225 -8.69 -7.22 -7.55
C SER A 225 -10.15 -6.86 -7.86
N MET A 226 -11.12 -7.53 -7.24
CA MET A 226 -12.55 -7.20 -7.35
C MET A 226 -12.88 -5.80 -6.79
N ALA A 227 -12.07 -5.27 -5.86
CA ALA A 227 -12.28 -3.94 -5.30
C ALA A 227 -12.39 -2.84 -6.39
N ALA A 228 -11.67 -3.00 -7.51
CA ALA A 228 -11.77 -2.07 -8.64
C ALA A 228 -13.18 -2.04 -9.28
N GLY A 229 -13.84 -3.20 -9.39
CA GLY A 229 -15.23 -3.29 -9.85
C GLY A 229 -16.21 -2.65 -8.87
N ILE A 230 -15.97 -2.79 -7.57
CA ILE A 230 -16.78 -2.13 -6.53
C ILE A 230 -16.61 -0.60 -6.61
N ALA A 231 -15.39 -0.09 -6.79
CA ALA A 231 -15.16 1.34 -7.00
C ALA A 231 -15.89 1.84 -8.27
N LYS A 232 -15.90 1.05 -9.33
CA LYS A 232 -16.66 1.34 -10.56
C LYS A 232 -18.15 1.46 -10.28
N GLY A 233 -18.73 0.51 -9.55
CA GLY A 233 -20.12 0.58 -9.05
C GLY A 233 -20.42 1.88 -8.29
N ALA A 234 -19.53 2.26 -7.38
CA ALA A 234 -19.68 3.47 -6.58
C ALA A 234 -19.59 4.78 -7.40
N LYS A 235 -18.71 4.82 -8.41
CA LYS A 235 -18.44 6.04 -9.21
C LYS A 235 -19.38 6.21 -10.39
N GLU A 236 -19.56 5.17 -11.20
CA GLU A 236 -20.32 5.24 -12.45
C GLU A 236 -21.82 5.13 -12.20
N HIS A 237 -22.23 4.21 -11.32
CA HIS A 237 -23.64 3.97 -11.02
C HIS A 237 -24.13 4.76 -9.79
N LYS A 238 -23.22 5.42 -9.06
CA LYS A 238 -23.50 6.08 -7.78
C LYS A 238 -24.22 5.16 -6.79
N ASP A 239 -23.86 3.87 -6.84
CA ASP A 239 -24.51 2.84 -6.05
C ASP A 239 -24.21 3.04 -4.55
N PRO A 240 -25.24 3.17 -3.70
CA PRO A 240 -25.05 3.45 -2.27
C PRO A 240 -24.29 2.36 -1.52
N LEU A 241 -24.46 1.09 -1.89
CA LEU A 241 -23.82 -0.03 -1.20
C LEU A 241 -22.32 -0.10 -1.53
N CYS A 242 -21.96 0.12 -2.80
CA CYS A 242 -20.57 0.23 -3.23
C CYS A 242 -19.89 1.46 -2.61
N GLN A 243 -20.58 2.60 -2.53
CA GLN A 243 -20.07 3.78 -1.82
C GLN A 243 -19.86 3.50 -0.33
N TYR A 244 -20.80 2.80 0.31
CA TYR A 244 -20.68 2.42 1.71
C TYR A 244 -19.51 1.49 1.99
N LEU A 245 -19.23 0.52 1.11
CA LEU A 245 -18.07 -0.37 1.26
C LEU A 245 -16.75 0.40 1.28
N TYR A 246 -16.60 1.44 0.45
CA TYR A 246 -15.44 2.32 0.46
C TYR A 246 -15.44 3.30 1.64
N HIS A 247 -16.59 3.81 2.04
CA HIS A 247 -16.72 4.62 3.25
C HIS A 247 -16.21 3.85 4.47
N GLU A 248 -16.70 2.62 4.67
CA GLU A 248 -16.24 1.74 5.75
C GLU A 248 -14.74 1.45 5.63
N ALA A 249 -14.22 1.22 4.43
CA ALA A 249 -12.78 1.03 4.26
C ALA A 249 -11.98 2.26 4.70
N GLY A 250 -12.45 3.46 4.36
CA GLY A 250 -11.88 4.72 4.86
C GLY A 250 -11.88 4.79 6.39
N LEU A 251 -13.01 4.45 7.01
CA LEU A 251 -13.15 4.40 8.47
C LEU A 251 -12.12 3.45 9.11
N ARG A 252 -11.96 2.23 8.59
CA ARG A 252 -10.98 1.27 9.10
C ARG A 252 -9.54 1.74 8.93
N LEU A 253 -9.21 2.35 7.80
CA LEU A 253 -7.87 2.91 7.57
C LEU A 253 -7.56 4.06 8.53
N ALA A 254 -8.55 4.90 8.86
CA ALA A 254 -8.37 5.96 9.84
C ALA A 254 -8.21 5.43 11.26
N GLU A 255 -8.92 4.35 11.62
CA GLU A 255 -8.74 3.68 12.92
C GLU A 255 -7.31 3.16 13.10
N HIS A 256 -6.67 2.66 12.04
CA HIS A 256 -5.25 2.27 12.07
C HIS A 256 -4.34 3.45 12.37
N VAL A 257 -4.52 4.57 11.67
CA VAL A 257 -3.72 5.79 11.88
C VAL A 257 -3.94 6.33 13.28
N ARG A 258 -5.20 6.47 13.72
CA ARG A 258 -5.57 6.92 15.07
C ARG A 258 -4.97 6.02 16.16
N ALA A 259 -4.84 4.73 15.94
CA ALA A 259 -4.28 3.81 16.93
C ALA A 259 -2.80 4.12 17.25
N VAL A 260 -2.04 4.64 16.29
CA VAL A 260 -0.63 5.00 16.48
C VAL A 260 -0.41 6.46 16.87
N THR A 261 -1.41 7.35 16.71
CA THR A 261 -1.21 8.78 17.00
C THR A 261 -0.81 9.12 18.44
N PRO A 262 -1.24 8.40 19.50
CA PRO A 262 -0.80 8.70 20.87
C PRO A 262 0.70 8.48 21.10
N LEU A 263 1.39 7.82 20.17
CA LEU A 263 2.80 7.42 20.27
C LEU A 263 3.73 8.31 19.42
N ILE A 264 3.17 9.35 18.78
CA ILE A 264 3.91 10.29 17.94
C ILE A 264 4.76 11.21 18.83
N GLN A 265 6.05 11.36 18.50
CA GLN A 265 6.94 12.31 19.14
C GLN A 265 6.67 13.77 18.74
N ASN A 266 6.93 14.71 19.65
CA ASN A 266 6.61 16.13 19.50
C ASN A 266 7.23 16.76 18.23
N GLU A 267 8.39 16.29 17.83
CA GLU A 267 9.12 16.71 16.63
C GLU A 267 8.31 16.47 15.34
N LEU A 268 7.48 15.41 15.31
CA LEU A 268 6.58 15.14 14.19
C LEU A 268 5.32 16.00 14.25
N LEU A 269 4.82 16.30 15.45
CA LEU A 269 3.62 17.13 15.66
C LEU A 269 3.82 18.59 15.23
N THR A 270 5.05 19.08 15.31
CA THR A 270 5.42 20.47 15.02
C THR A 270 5.82 20.71 13.57
N ARG A 271 5.80 19.67 12.71
CA ARG A 271 6.13 19.82 11.29
C ARG A 271 5.08 20.66 10.55
N PRO A 272 5.47 21.36 9.47
CA PRO A 272 4.51 22.06 8.62
C PRO A 272 3.42 21.10 8.10
N GLY A 273 2.15 21.43 8.41
CA GLY A 273 0.99 20.60 8.07
C GLY A 273 0.73 19.43 9.01
N GLY A 274 1.53 19.26 10.06
CA GLY A 274 1.40 18.18 11.05
C GLY A 274 2.25 16.95 10.74
N CYS A 275 1.96 15.85 11.44
CA CYS A 275 2.69 14.60 11.27
C CYS A 275 2.50 14.06 9.84
N PRO A 276 3.58 13.77 9.09
CA PRO A 276 3.45 13.25 7.73
C PRO A 276 2.92 11.82 7.74
N VAL A 277 1.94 11.55 6.87
CA VAL A 277 1.30 10.24 6.67
C VAL A 277 1.44 9.84 5.20
N VAL A 278 2.28 8.86 4.91
CA VAL A 278 2.53 8.34 3.57
C VAL A 278 1.46 7.28 3.24
N CYS A 279 0.57 7.61 2.32
CA CYS A 279 -0.51 6.76 1.83
C CYS A 279 -0.04 5.93 0.63
N VAL A 280 0.02 4.60 0.80
CA VAL A 280 0.55 3.68 -0.21
C VAL A 280 -0.43 2.58 -0.57
N GLY A 281 -0.50 2.22 -1.84
CA GLY A 281 -1.34 1.13 -2.33
C GLY A 281 -2.52 1.59 -3.18
N SER A 282 -3.07 0.65 -3.96
CA SER A 282 -4.04 0.94 -5.01
C SER A 282 -5.40 1.44 -4.50
N VAL A 283 -5.77 1.16 -3.25
CA VAL A 283 -7.04 1.59 -2.68
C VAL A 283 -7.11 3.12 -2.54
N TRP A 284 -5.97 3.77 -2.26
CA TRP A 284 -5.85 5.24 -2.18
C TRP A 284 -6.13 5.96 -3.50
N LYS A 285 -6.10 5.28 -4.65
CA LYS A 285 -6.57 5.84 -5.93
C LYS A 285 -8.07 6.19 -5.91
N SER A 286 -8.80 5.66 -4.94
CA SER A 286 -10.21 5.96 -4.67
C SER A 286 -10.38 6.82 -3.42
N TRP A 287 -9.42 7.72 -3.14
CA TRP A 287 -9.49 8.65 -2.01
C TRP A 287 -10.82 9.41 -1.95
N ASP A 288 -11.38 9.79 -3.10
CA ASP A 288 -12.69 10.44 -3.20
C ASP A 288 -13.84 9.63 -2.58
N LEU A 289 -13.75 8.28 -2.59
CA LEU A 289 -14.70 7.38 -1.95
C LEU A 289 -14.36 7.07 -0.49
N LEU A 290 -13.07 7.08 -0.14
CA LEU A 290 -12.59 6.79 1.22
C LEU A 290 -12.74 7.99 2.16
N LYS A 291 -12.60 9.22 1.62
CA LYS A 291 -12.35 10.45 2.36
C LYS A 291 -13.33 10.64 3.50
N ASP A 292 -14.62 10.58 3.23
CA ASP A 292 -15.63 10.90 4.24
C ASP A 292 -15.55 9.94 5.45
N GLY A 293 -15.40 8.63 5.20
CA GLY A 293 -15.24 7.64 6.26
C GLY A 293 -13.89 7.73 6.96
N PHE A 294 -12.82 8.07 6.24
CA PHE A 294 -11.50 8.30 6.83
C PHE A 294 -11.51 9.50 7.79
N LEU A 295 -12.13 10.61 7.38
CA LEU A 295 -12.27 11.80 8.24
C LEU A 295 -13.17 11.52 9.45
N GLU A 296 -14.22 10.71 9.29
CA GLU A 296 -15.04 10.24 10.40
C GLU A 296 -14.22 9.43 11.42
N GLY A 297 -13.39 8.49 10.94
CA GLY A 297 -12.61 7.61 11.81
C GLY A 297 -11.48 8.29 12.57
N LEU A 298 -10.89 9.34 11.97
CA LEU A 298 -9.84 10.12 12.62
C LEU A 298 -10.37 10.87 13.85
N ASN A 299 -11.61 11.38 13.81
CA ASN A 299 -12.24 12.19 14.86
C ASN A 299 -11.41 13.43 15.29
N HIS A 300 -11.90 14.24 16.23
CA HIS A 300 -11.22 15.49 16.66
C HIS A 300 -10.03 15.26 17.62
N CYS A 301 -9.71 14.03 18.00
CA CYS A 301 -8.68 13.73 19.00
C CYS A 301 -7.32 13.39 18.39
N VAL A 302 -7.19 13.35 17.07
CA VAL A 302 -5.88 13.16 16.41
C VAL A 302 -5.19 14.51 16.15
N PRO A 303 -3.85 14.55 16.19
CA PRO A 303 -3.10 15.75 15.82
C PRO A 303 -3.30 16.11 14.34
N ALA A 304 -2.81 17.28 13.93
CA ALA A 304 -2.74 17.61 12.52
C ALA A 304 -1.90 16.56 11.76
N LEU A 305 -2.39 16.15 10.58
CA LEU A 305 -1.74 15.16 9.72
C LEU A 305 -1.59 15.71 8.31
N ARG A 306 -0.39 15.58 7.74
CA ARG A 306 -0.13 15.86 6.33
C ARG A 306 -0.10 14.55 5.56
N MET A 307 -1.17 14.22 4.86
CA MET A 307 -1.27 13.01 4.07
C MET A 307 -0.63 13.21 2.70
N ILE A 308 0.26 12.31 2.32
CA ILE A 308 1.09 12.36 1.12
C ILE A 308 0.91 11.04 0.38
N LYS A 309 0.63 11.07 -0.92
CA LYS A 309 0.64 9.86 -1.77
C LYS A 309 1.96 9.75 -2.53
N LEU A 310 2.34 8.52 -2.85
CA LEU A 310 3.45 8.29 -3.78
C LEU A 310 2.96 8.42 -5.23
N ASN A 311 3.71 9.16 -6.05
CA ASN A 311 3.51 9.32 -7.50
C ASN A 311 4.35 8.35 -8.34
N GLY A 312 5.22 7.58 -7.71
CA GLY A 312 5.97 6.49 -8.32
C GLY A 312 6.11 5.28 -7.40
N SER A 313 6.99 4.37 -7.79
CA SER A 313 7.26 3.13 -7.06
C SER A 313 8.02 3.38 -5.76
N SER A 314 7.78 2.58 -4.72
CA SER A 314 8.63 2.64 -3.51
C SER A 314 10.06 2.09 -3.74
N ALA A 315 10.34 1.59 -4.95
CA ALA A 315 11.67 1.20 -5.39
C ALA A 315 12.67 2.38 -5.36
N TYR A 316 12.20 3.63 -5.51
CA TYR A 316 13.06 4.80 -5.31
C TYR A 316 13.62 4.85 -3.89
N GLY A 317 12.75 4.68 -2.88
CA GLY A 317 13.17 4.56 -1.50
C GLY A 317 14.16 3.42 -1.27
N ALA A 318 13.95 2.26 -1.90
CA ALA A 318 14.89 1.15 -1.83
C ALA A 318 16.28 1.54 -2.37
N ALA A 319 16.34 2.20 -3.54
CA ALA A 319 17.61 2.70 -4.09
C ALA A 319 18.26 3.76 -3.17
N PHE A 320 17.47 4.65 -2.58
CA PHE A 320 17.94 5.66 -1.61
C PHE A 320 18.54 5.04 -0.36
N LEU A 321 17.94 3.96 0.15
CA LEU A 321 18.45 3.23 1.30
C LEU A 321 19.79 2.55 0.98
N ALA A 322 19.92 1.94 -0.20
CA ALA A 322 21.18 1.37 -0.67
C ALA A 322 22.28 2.43 -0.80
N ALA A 323 21.97 3.59 -1.38
CA ALA A 323 22.92 4.69 -1.51
C ALA A 323 23.36 5.26 -0.14
N ARG A 324 22.41 5.42 0.79
CA ARG A 324 22.68 5.85 2.17
C ARG A 324 23.59 4.88 2.92
N LYS A 325 23.41 3.57 2.74
CA LYS A 325 24.27 2.54 3.35
C LYS A 325 25.73 2.69 2.93
N MET A 326 25.97 3.19 1.72
CA MET A 326 27.30 3.49 1.17
C MET A 326 27.82 4.89 1.52
N GLY A 327 27.09 5.66 2.34
CA GLY A 327 27.48 7.04 2.70
C GLY A 327 27.22 8.08 1.61
N LEU A 328 26.40 7.76 0.61
CA LEU A 328 26.05 8.63 -0.51
C LEU A 328 24.55 8.92 -0.53
N PRO A 329 24.07 9.94 0.21
CA PRO A 329 22.67 10.35 0.12
C PRO A 329 22.43 10.98 -1.26
N ILE A 330 21.79 10.24 -2.17
CA ILE A 330 21.43 10.79 -3.48
C ILE A 330 20.25 11.79 -3.36
N PRO A 331 20.29 12.95 -4.05
CA PRO A 331 19.23 13.95 -3.99
C PRO A 331 17.91 13.40 -4.51
N MET A 332 16.79 13.72 -3.84
CA MET A 332 15.44 13.34 -4.31
C MET A 332 14.84 14.32 -5.34
N GLU A 333 15.50 15.46 -5.60
CA GLU A 333 14.91 16.65 -6.23
C GLU A 333 14.38 16.46 -7.66
N ASP A 334 14.97 15.57 -8.47
CA ASP A 334 14.54 15.36 -9.87
C ASP A 334 13.31 14.44 -9.99
N SER A 335 12.90 13.82 -8.89
CA SER A 335 11.91 12.78 -8.89
C SER A 335 10.74 13.26 -8.03
N LYS A 336 9.70 13.86 -8.62
CA LYS A 336 8.44 14.20 -7.92
C LYS A 336 7.69 12.92 -7.51
N GLN A 337 8.28 12.14 -6.59
CA GLN A 337 7.78 10.84 -6.17
C GLN A 337 6.64 10.96 -5.15
N THR A 338 6.30 12.17 -4.75
CA THR A 338 5.23 12.45 -3.79
C THR A 338 4.31 13.58 -4.28
N GLU A 339 3.08 13.54 -3.78
CA GLU A 339 2.10 14.61 -3.93
C GLU A 339 1.27 14.69 -2.65
N ASP A 340 0.97 15.91 -2.21
CA ASP A 340 0.07 16.13 -1.08
C ASP A 340 -1.33 15.63 -1.42
N LEU A 341 -1.81 14.65 -0.66
CA LEU A 341 -3.13 14.05 -0.84
C LEU A 341 -4.20 14.84 -0.10
N TYR A 342 -3.93 15.18 1.16
CA TYR A 342 -4.85 15.88 2.04
C TYR A 342 -4.12 16.41 3.27
N GLN A 343 -4.57 17.54 3.82
CA GLN A 343 -4.12 18.00 5.14
C GLN A 343 -5.30 17.93 6.09
N PHE A 344 -5.15 17.12 7.14
CA PHE A 344 -6.10 17.05 8.24
C PHE A 344 -5.67 18.00 9.34
N ASP A 345 -6.55 18.92 9.71
CA ASP A 345 -6.44 19.74 10.91
C ASP A 345 -7.77 19.63 11.65
N GLY A 346 -7.76 19.02 12.84
CA GLY A 346 -8.96 18.73 13.62
C GLY A 346 -9.78 19.97 14.00
N SER A 347 -9.19 21.17 13.92
CA SER A 347 -9.85 22.46 14.18
C SER A 347 -10.58 23.03 12.97
N THR A 348 -10.14 22.70 11.76
CA THR A 348 -10.73 23.20 10.50
C THR A 348 -11.45 22.12 9.70
N CYS A 349 -11.26 20.85 10.06
CA CYS A 349 -11.86 19.71 9.37
C CYS A 349 -13.28 19.49 9.87
N THR A 350 -14.24 20.20 9.26
CA THR A 350 -15.65 19.81 9.33
C THR A 350 -15.88 18.68 8.34
N ILE A 351 -16.26 17.50 8.83
CA ILE A 351 -16.89 16.48 7.97
C ILE A 351 -18.05 17.17 7.25
N ASP A 352 -18.19 16.98 5.93
CA ASP A 352 -19.32 17.55 5.19
C ASP A 352 -20.63 17.02 5.79
N GLU A 353 -21.23 17.81 6.67
CA GLU A 353 -22.42 17.41 7.40
C GLU A 353 -23.59 17.18 6.44
N SER A 354 -23.60 17.76 5.23
CA SER A 354 -24.63 17.46 4.25
C SER A 354 -24.50 16.04 3.70
N ARG A 355 -23.28 15.56 3.49
CA ARG A 355 -22.97 14.19 3.05
C ARG A 355 -23.11 13.18 4.18
N LYS A 356 -22.58 13.49 5.36
CA LYS A 356 -22.77 12.66 6.57
C LYS A 356 -24.25 12.57 6.92
N GLN A 357 -25.00 13.67 6.88
CA GLN A 357 -26.45 13.62 7.01
C GLN A 357 -27.12 12.92 5.83
N ARG A 358 -26.64 13.04 4.59
CA ARG A 358 -27.20 12.26 3.46
C ARG A 358 -27.01 10.76 3.71
N TRP A 359 -25.86 10.35 4.19
CA TRP A 359 -25.58 8.97 4.55
C TRP A 359 -26.44 8.51 5.74
N MET A 360 -26.50 9.31 6.81
CA MET A 360 -27.36 9.05 7.97
C MET A 360 -28.85 9.10 7.62
N ARG A 361 -29.27 9.96 6.68
CA ARG A 361 -30.64 10.05 6.16
C ARG A 361 -30.97 8.85 5.31
N GLU A 362 -30.10 8.39 4.42
CA GLU A 362 -30.37 7.14 3.71
C GLU A 362 -30.40 5.98 4.67
N ARG A 363 -29.46 5.90 5.62
CA ARG A 363 -29.50 4.91 6.70
C ARG A 363 -30.80 4.95 7.51
N ALA A 364 -31.29 6.14 7.89
CA ALA A 364 -32.49 6.31 8.71
C ALA A 364 -33.81 6.18 7.92
N ARG A 365 -33.86 6.63 6.66
CA ARG A 365 -34.99 6.44 5.74
C ARG A 365 -35.25 4.96 5.55
N LEU A 366 -34.18 4.19 5.36
CA LEU A 366 -34.22 2.74 5.23
C LEU A 366 -34.67 2.07 6.54
N ALA A 367 -34.21 2.57 7.70
CA ALA A 367 -34.66 2.09 9.00
C ALA A 367 -36.16 2.36 9.30
N ASN A 368 -36.73 3.44 8.75
CA ASN A 368 -38.13 3.83 8.98
C ASN A 368 -39.13 3.20 8.01
N THR A 369 -38.70 2.75 6.82
CA THR A 369 -39.54 1.94 5.91
C THR A 369 -39.90 0.57 6.49
N ALA A 370 -39.17 0.10 7.51
CA ALA A 370 -39.47 -1.13 8.26
C ALA A 370 -40.57 -0.97 9.34
N ALA A 371 -41.00 0.26 9.63
CA ALA A 371 -42.00 0.55 10.67
C ALA A 371 -43.42 0.82 10.11
N GLY A 372 -43.62 0.64 8.80
CA GLY A 372 -44.84 1.07 8.08
C GLY A 372 -45.87 0.00 7.75
N ASP A 373 -45.53 -1.30 7.83
CA ASP A 373 -46.45 -2.37 7.44
C ASP A 373 -47.00 -3.10 8.67
N ASP A 374 -47.98 -2.47 9.33
CA ASP A 374 -48.98 -3.17 10.14
C ASP A 374 -49.82 -4.07 9.21
N ILE A 375 -49.33 -5.27 8.94
CA ILE A 375 -50.16 -6.35 8.40
C ILE A 375 -50.98 -6.91 9.56
N LYS A 376 -52.24 -6.47 9.64
CA LYS A 376 -53.27 -7.20 10.40
C LYS A 376 -53.34 -8.63 9.87
N ILE A 377 -53.26 -9.59 10.79
CA ILE A 377 -53.41 -11.05 10.60
C ILE A 377 -54.70 -11.36 9.83
#